data_AF-A0A955EF57-F1
#
_entry.id   AF-A0A955EF57-F1
#
_cell.length_a   1.000
_cell.length_b   1.000
_cell.length_c   1.000
_cell.angle_alpha   90.00
_cell.angle_beta   90.00
_cell.angle_gamma   90.00
#
_symmetry.space_group_name_H-M   'P 1'
#
loop_
_entity.id
_entity.type
_entity.pdbx_description
1 polymer ?
#
loop_
_entity_poly.entity_id
_entity_poly.type
_entity_poly.pdbx_seq_one_letter_code
_entity_poly.pdbx_strand_id
1 'polypeptide(L)'
;MNDTDHVPVTGDFGDLSEAQANLLFGMGRRRPVDELIDRLSEADGDRYFRGTLMPGLQRAYGPAIDRLVERSASLDDLITIKQQAKALHAAAESEAQRLIAMAGYFFAVGTALILFNKLICSRPRAELQPIMLDLATVTPPPLSEIIERAANPPNYSTL
;
A
#
# COMPACT_ATOMS: atom_id res chain seq x y z
N MET A 1 18.58 -52.72 41.56
CA MET A 1 19.33 -52.91 40.31
C MET A 1 18.44 -52.33 39.22
N ASN A 2 18.76 -51.11 38.79
CA ASN A 2 18.00 -50.34 37.81
C ASN A 2 18.49 -50.75 36.41
N ASP A 3 17.67 -51.48 35.68
CA ASP A 3 17.81 -51.56 34.22
C ASP A 3 17.12 -50.33 33.63
N THR A 4 17.95 -49.48 33.03
CA THR A 4 17.53 -48.23 32.40
C THR A 4 17.44 -48.52 30.90
N ASP A 5 16.23 -48.86 30.44
CA ASP A 5 15.99 -49.04 29.01
C ASP A 5 16.08 -47.67 28.32
N HIS A 6 17.13 -47.54 27.52
CA HIS A 6 17.38 -46.43 26.62
C HIS A 6 16.35 -46.46 25.49
N VAL A 7 15.41 -45.52 25.49
CA VAL A 7 14.61 -45.19 24.30
C VAL A 7 15.43 -44.22 23.45
N PRO A 8 15.87 -44.57 22.23
CA PRO A 8 16.39 -43.59 21.30
C PRO A 8 15.21 -42.78 20.74
N VAL A 9 15.07 -41.54 21.20
CA VAL A 9 14.25 -40.53 20.50
C VAL A 9 15.05 -40.09 19.28
N THR A 10 15.00 -40.88 18.21
CA THR A 10 15.23 -40.40 16.85
C THR A 10 14.09 -39.44 16.54
N GLY A 11 14.27 -38.18 16.91
CA GLY A 11 13.48 -37.06 16.41
C GLY A 11 13.75 -36.96 14.93
N ASP A 12 12.92 -37.66 14.16
CA ASP A 12 12.71 -37.45 12.75
C ASP A 12 12.37 -35.97 12.54
N PHE A 13 13.34 -35.19 12.05
CA PHE A 13 13.12 -33.84 11.52
C PHE A 13 12.48 -33.92 10.11
N GLY A 14 11.56 -34.87 9.94
CA GLY A 14 10.78 -35.09 8.74
C GLY A 14 9.71 -34.01 8.63
N ASP A 15 9.81 -33.22 7.57
CA ASP A 15 8.79 -32.33 7.05
C ASP A 15 8.30 -31.23 8.00
N LEU A 16 9.19 -30.29 8.29
CA LEU A 16 8.76 -28.89 8.42
C LEU A 16 8.16 -28.47 7.08
N SER A 17 6.82 -28.50 6.98
CA SER A 17 6.15 -28.05 5.76
C SER A 17 6.57 -26.62 5.43
N GLU A 18 6.61 -26.31 4.14
CA GLU A 18 6.91 -24.97 3.60
C GLU A 18 6.06 -23.87 4.29
N ALA A 19 4.88 -24.21 4.80
CA ALA A 19 4.01 -23.34 5.57
C ALA A 19 4.57 -22.97 6.96
N GLN A 20 5.30 -23.86 7.62
CA GLN A 20 5.96 -23.61 8.90
C GLN A 20 7.30 -22.88 8.73
N ALA A 21 8.01 -23.10 7.62
CA ALA A 21 9.19 -22.30 7.26
C ALA A 21 8.81 -20.83 6.96
N ASN A 22 7.69 -20.60 6.26
CA ASN A 22 7.15 -19.25 6.03
C ASN A 22 6.71 -18.53 7.32
N LEU A 23 6.32 -19.28 8.35
CA LEU A 23 5.95 -18.72 9.66
C LEU A 23 7.18 -18.27 10.47
N LEU A 24 8.32 -18.93 10.30
CA LEU A 24 9.55 -18.71 11.07
C LEU A 24 10.43 -17.57 10.52
N PHE A 25 10.31 -17.21 9.23
CA PHE A 25 11.14 -16.18 8.59
C PHE A 25 10.46 -14.82 8.37
N GLY A 26 9.24 -14.60 8.85
CA GLY A 26 8.60 -13.28 8.68
C GLY A 26 8.45 -12.87 7.21
N MET A 27 8.34 -13.83 6.29
CA MET A 27 7.87 -13.58 4.92
C MET A 27 6.36 -13.36 4.98
N GLY A 28 5.97 -12.20 5.52
CA GLY A 28 4.59 -11.76 5.61
C GLY A 28 3.93 -11.82 4.24
N ARG A 29 2.65 -12.21 4.22
CA ARG A 29 1.82 -12.21 3.01
C ARG A 29 2.02 -10.88 2.28
N ARG A 30 2.57 -10.92 1.06
CA ARG A 30 2.82 -9.75 0.21
C ARG A 30 1.55 -8.90 0.14
N ARG A 31 1.65 -7.64 0.55
CA ARG A 31 0.53 -6.69 0.51
C ARG A 31 0.33 -6.28 -0.96
N PRO A 32 -0.90 -6.03 -1.43
CA PRO A 32 -1.11 -5.60 -2.81
C PRO A 32 -0.33 -4.34 -3.20
N VAL A 33 -0.11 -3.43 -2.25
CA VAL A 33 0.68 -2.20 -2.45
C VAL A 33 2.17 -2.46 -2.67
N ASP A 34 2.68 -3.62 -2.23
CA ASP A 34 4.11 -3.94 -2.38
C ASP A 34 4.49 -4.04 -3.86
N GLU A 35 3.59 -4.49 -4.74
CA GLU A 35 3.83 -4.47 -6.20
C GLU A 35 4.07 -3.04 -6.74
N LEU A 36 3.32 -2.06 -6.24
CA LEU A 36 3.52 -0.66 -6.62
C LEU A 36 4.82 -0.12 -6.04
N ILE A 37 5.13 -0.45 -4.79
CA ILE A 37 6.36 -0.02 -4.11
C ILE A 37 7.58 -0.58 -4.85
N ASP A 38 7.58 -1.88 -5.16
CA ASP A 38 8.65 -2.55 -5.88
C ASP A 38 8.88 -1.88 -7.23
N ARG A 39 7.80 -1.65 -8.01
CA ARG A 39 7.91 -1.00 -9.31
C ARG A 39 8.47 0.42 -9.24
N LEU A 40 8.07 1.20 -8.23
CA LEU A 40 8.58 2.56 -8.02
C LEU A 40 10.01 2.60 -7.46
N SER A 41 10.47 1.51 -6.85
CA SER A 41 11.83 1.37 -6.31
C SER A 41 12.87 0.97 -7.37
N GLU A 42 12.44 0.57 -8.56
CA GLU A 42 13.34 0.24 -9.66
C GLU A 42 14.20 1.44 -10.09
N ALA A 43 15.32 1.19 -10.76
CA ALA A 43 16.25 2.23 -11.20
C ALA A 43 15.61 3.28 -12.12
N ASP A 44 14.55 2.91 -12.86
CA ASP A 44 13.77 3.79 -13.71
C ASP A 44 12.45 4.27 -13.05
N GLY A 45 12.29 4.08 -11.74
CA GLY A 45 11.05 4.33 -10.99
C GLY A 45 10.50 5.76 -11.14
N ASP A 46 11.34 6.79 -11.03
CA ASP A 46 10.91 8.19 -11.26
C ASP A 46 10.46 8.41 -12.71
N ARG A 47 11.17 7.82 -13.69
CA ARG A 47 10.78 7.89 -15.10
C ARG A 47 9.44 7.19 -15.33
N TYR A 48 9.23 6.02 -14.73
CA TYR A 48 7.96 5.29 -14.78
C TYR A 48 6.84 6.11 -14.13
N PHE A 49 7.09 6.69 -12.97
CA PHE A 49 6.13 7.52 -12.26
C PHE A 49 5.64 8.68 -13.12
N ARG A 50 6.56 9.46 -13.70
CA ARG A 50 6.23 10.65 -14.50
C ARG A 50 5.70 10.29 -15.89
N GLY A 51 6.24 9.25 -16.51
CA GLY A 51 5.94 8.90 -17.90
C GLY A 51 4.78 7.93 -18.08
N THR A 52 4.40 7.18 -17.04
CA THR A 52 3.36 6.14 -17.12
C THR A 52 2.33 6.28 -16.01
N LEU A 53 2.75 6.31 -14.74
CA LEU A 53 1.81 6.31 -13.63
C LEU A 53 0.98 7.59 -13.58
N MET A 54 1.62 8.76 -13.59
CA MET A 54 0.93 10.05 -13.50
C MET A 54 -0.02 10.32 -14.68
N PRO A 55 0.42 10.14 -15.95
CA PRO A 55 -0.49 10.26 -17.09
C PRO A 55 -1.62 9.21 -17.06
N GLY A 56 -1.34 8.02 -16.54
CA GLY A 56 -2.32 6.97 -16.33
C GLY A 56 -3.40 7.34 -15.30
N LEU A 57 -2.99 7.89 -14.16
CA LEU A 57 -3.88 8.44 -13.14
C LEU A 57 -4.76 9.56 -13.70
N GLN A 58 -4.16 10.52 -14.42
CA GLN A 58 -4.89 11.61 -15.06
C GLN A 58 -5.91 11.10 -16.09
N ARG A 59 -5.55 10.09 -16.89
CA ARG A 59 -6.48 9.48 -17.85
C ARG A 59 -7.64 8.75 -17.15
N ALA A 60 -7.34 8.06 -16.05
CA ALA A 60 -8.32 7.24 -15.34
C ALA A 60 -9.33 8.07 -14.54
N TYR A 61 -8.89 9.18 -13.93
CA TYR A 61 -9.67 9.92 -12.94
C TYR A 61 -9.89 11.39 -13.31
N GLY A 62 -9.30 11.86 -14.41
CA GLY A 62 -9.45 13.21 -14.93
C GLY A 62 -8.94 14.30 -13.98
N PRO A 63 -9.60 15.47 -13.93
CA PRO A 63 -9.13 16.64 -13.18
C PRO A 63 -9.18 16.46 -11.65
N ALA A 64 -9.78 15.37 -11.16
CA ALA A 64 -9.78 15.06 -9.73
C ALA A 64 -8.36 14.72 -9.22
N ILE A 65 -7.48 14.18 -10.07
CA ILE A 65 -6.08 13.90 -9.71
C ILE A 65 -5.27 15.18 -9.59
N ASP A 66 -5.44 16.13 -10.51
CA ASP A 66 -4.73 17.42 -10.43
C ASP A 66 -5.12 18.14 -9.13
N ARG A 67 -6.41 18.17 -8.80
CA ARG A 67 -6.90 18.72 -7.53
C ARG A 67 -6.38 17.97 -6.29
N LEU A 68 -6.17 16.65 -6.39
CA LEU A 68 -5.56 15.87 -5.32
C LEU A 68 -4.11 16.31 -5.10
N VAL A 69 -3.33 16.42 -6.18
CA VAL A 69 -1.92 16.85 -6.18
C VAL A 69 -1.80 18.28 -5.62
N GLU A 70 -2.71 19.16 -6.01
CA GLU A 70 -2.80 20.56 -5.54
C GLU A 70 -3.39 20.70 -4.13
N ARG A 71 -3.80 19.59 -3.48
CA ARG A 71 -4.44 19.58 -2.16
C ARG A 71 -5.76 20.38 -2.11
N SER A 72 -6.46 20.48 -3.24
CA SER A 72 -7.73 21.19 -3.43
C SER A 72 -8.93 20.26 -3.70
N ALA A 73 -8.71 18.94 -3.75
CA ALA A 73 -9.78 17.95 -3.94
C ALA A 73 -10.79 17.96 -2.80
N SER A 74 -12.08 17.92 -3.14
CA SER A 74 -13.15 17.75 -2.14
C SER A 74 -13.17 16.31 -1.60
N LEU A 75 -13.82 16.09 -0.45
CA LEU A 75 -14.00 14.73 0.08
C LEU A 75 -14.75 13.83 -0.91
N ASP A 76 -15.73 14.38 -1.63
CA ASP A 76 -16.51 13.65 -2.64
C ASP A 76 -15.66 13.27 -3.86
N ASP A 77 -14.73 14.13 -4.29
CA ASP A 77 -13.74 13.79 -5.32
C ASP A 77 -12.88 12.60 -4.87
N LEU A 78 -12.40 12.61 -3.63
CA LEU A 78 -11.55 11.54 -3.09
C LEU A 78 -12.32 10.21 -2.94
N ILE A 79 -13.57 10.26 -2.51
CA ILE A 79 -14.44 9.07 -2.48
C ILE A 79 -14.64 8.55 -3.90
N THR A 80 -14.87 9.44 -4.87
CA THR A 80 -15.07 9.07 -6.28
C THR A 80 -13.82 8.40 -6.85
N ILE A 81 -12.63 8.99 -6.69
CA ILE A 81 -11.36 8.38 -7.11
C ILE A 81 -11.19 7.00 -6.48
N LYS A 82 -11.43 6.87 -5.16
CA LYS A 82 -11.30 5.59 -4.46
C LYS A 82 -12.22 4.52 -5.05
N GLN A 83 -13.48 4.84 -5.38
CA GLN A 83 -14.41 3.87 -5.96
C GLN A 83 -14.06 3.53 -7.41
N GLN A 84 -13.68 4.52 -8.22
CA GLN A 84 -13.19 4.31 -9.59
C GLN A 84 -11.93 3.44 -9.60
N ALA A 85 -11.01 3.67 -8.66
CA ALA A 85 -9.80 2.87 -8.48
C ALA A 85 -10.14 1.41 -8.16
N LYS A 86 -11.13 1.14 -7.28
CA LYS A 86 -11.59 -0.23 -7.03
C LYS A 86 -12.17 -0.89 -8.28
N ALA A 87 -12.98 -0.16 -9.04
CA ALA A 87 -13.56 -0.67 -10.28
C ALA A 87 -12.48 -0.96 -11.33
N LEU A 88 -11.53 -0.04 -11.51
CA LEU A 88 -10.40 -0.21 -12.42
C LEU A 88 -9.52 -1.39 -12.01
N HIS A 89 -9.24 -1.57 -10.72
CA HIS A 89 -8.47 -2.71 -10.23
C HIS A 89 -9.18 -4.05 -10.53
N ALA A 90 -10.50 -4.10 -10.36
CA ALA A 90 -11.28 -5.31 -10.63
C ALA A 90 -11.36 -5.66 -12.13
N ALA A 91 -11.31 -4.64 -13.00
CA ALA A 91 -11.35 -4.78 -14.45
C ALA A 91 -9.97 -4.68 -15.12
N ALA A 92 -8.87 -4.70 -14.36
CA ALA A 92 -7.53 -4.50 -14.90
C ALA A 92 -7.12 -5.68 -15.79
N GLU A 93 -6.82 -5.40 -17.05
CA GLU A 93 -6.34 -6.37 -18.04
C GLU A 93 -4.81 -6.37 -18.16
N SER A 94 -4.16 -5.38 -17.54
CA SER A 94 -2.71 -5.23 -17.53
C SER A 94 -2.19 -4.85 -16.15
N GLU A 95 -0.92 -5.18 -15.91
CA GLU A 95 -0.22 -4.78 -14.70
C GLU A 95 -0.19 -3.26 -14.54
N ALA A 96 0.06 -2.50 -15.62
CA ALA A 96 0.05 -1.05 -15.57
C ALA A 96 -1.29 -0.48 -15.09
N GLN A 97 -2.42 -1.01 -15.58
CA GLN A 97 -3.76 -0.61 -15.10
C GLN A 97 -3.95 -0.95 -13.62
N ARG A 98 -3.49 -2.13 -13.19
CA ARG A 98 -3.56 -2.55 -11.79
C ARG A 98 -2.76 -1.60 -10.88
N LEU A 99 -1.56 -1.22 -11.27
CA LEU A 99 -0.71 -0.28 -10.53
C LEU A 99 -1.29 1.13 -10.49
N ILE A 100 -1.87 1.63 -11.59
CA ILE A 100 -2.60 2.90 -11.64
C ILE A 100 -3.80 2.87 -10.68
N ALA A 101 -4.52 1.75 -10.65
CA ALA A 101 -5.65 1.56 -9.74
C ALA A 101 -5.21 1.59 -8.27
N MET A 102 -4.15 0.86 -7.93
CA MET A 102 -3.59 0.87 -6.58
C MET A 102 -3.13 2.27 -6.15
N ALA A 103 -2.37 2.97 -7.00
CA ALA A 103 -1.89 4.32 -6.72
C ALA A 103 -3.07 5.29 -6.49
N GLY A 104 -4.08 5.27 -7.36
CA GLY A 104 -5.27 6.11 -7.22
C GLY A 104 -6.01 5.86 -5.90
N TYR A 105 -6.14 4.59 -5.50
CA TYR A 105 -6.75 4.21 -4.22
C TYR A 105 -5.97 4.77 -3.02
N PHE A 106 -4.66 4.53 -2.95
CA PHE A 106 -3.86 4.95 -1.80
C PHE A 106 -3.69 6.46 -1.72
N PHE A 107 -3.54 7.15 -2.86
CA PHE A 107 -3.48 8.61 -2.89
C PHE A 107 -4.81 9.22 -2.43
N ALA A 108 -5.95 8.70 -2.87
CA ALA A 108 -7.25 9.19 -2.42
C ALA A 108 -7.45 9.00 -0.91
N VAL A 109 -7.11 7.82 -0.38
CA VAL A 109 -7.20 7.52 1.07
C VAL A 109 -6.25 8.40 1.88
N GLY A 110 -4.99 8.52 1.44
CA GLY A 110 -3.98 9.34 2.11
C GLY A 110 -4.38 10.81 2.15
N THR A 111 -4.79 11.38 1.02
CA THR A 111 -5.25 12.77 0.94
C THR A 111 -6.49 13.02 1.81
N ALA A 112 -7.45 12.07 1.85
CA ALA A 112 -8.65 12.22 2.68
C ALA A 112 -8.30 12.26 4.18
N LEU A 113 -7.30 11.48 4.58
CA LEU A 113 -6.83 11.46 5.96
C LEU A 113 -6.13 12.77 6.35
N ILE A 114 -5.40 13.42 5.46
CA ILE A 114 -4.71 14.68 5.76
C ILE A 114 -5.66 15.88 5.72
N LEU A 115 -6.43 16.02 4.64
CA LEU A 115 -7.21 17.23 4.40
C LEU A 115 -8.49 17.27 5.24
N PHE A 116 -9.08 16.10 5.52
CA PHE A 116 -10.38 16.00 6.18
C PHE A 116 -10.34 15.22 7.50
N ASN A 117 -9.19 14.66 7.89
CA ASN A 117 -9.08 13.72 9.03
C ASN A 117 -10.11 12.58 8.95
N LYS A 118 -10.41 12.12 7.73
CA LYS A 118 -11.42 11.08 7.48
C LYS A 118 -10.80 9.87 6.82
N LEU A 119 -11.06 8.72 7.45
CA LEU A 119 -10.75 7.42 6.89
C LEU A 119 -11.87 6.99 5.95
N ILE A 120 -11.62 7.02 4.64
CA ILE A 120 -12.61 6.65 3.61
C ILE A 120 -12.52 5.18 3.19
N CYS A 121 -11.86 4.33 3.97
CA CYS A 121 -11.78 2.88 3.74
C CYS A 121 -12.04 2.09 5.03
N SER A 122 -12.24 0.78 4.92
CA SER A 122 -12.54 -0.09 6.06
C SER A 122 -11.29 -0.57 6.82
N ARG A 123 -10.09 -0.40 6.24
CA ARG A 123 -8.84 -0.84 6.87
C ARG A 123 -8.48 0.11 8.02
N PRO A 124 -8.15 -0.38 9.22
CA PRO A 124 -7.82 0.50 10.34
C PRO A 124 -6.56 1.32 10.06
N ARG A 125 -6.51 2.52 10.64
CA ARG A 125 -5.40 3.47 10.45
C ARG A 125 -4.04 2.89 10.82
N ALA A 126 -3.97 2.09 11.88
CA ALA A 126 -2.72 1.43 12.32
C ALA A 126 -2.12 0.50 11.25
N GLU A 127 -2.95 -0.12 10.41
CA GLU A 127 -2.49 -0.96 9.30
C GLU A 127 -2.11 -0.14 8.06
N LEU A 128 -2.73 1.03 7.86
CA LEU A 128 -2.42 1.91 6.74
C LEU A 128 -1.14 2.69 6.95
N GLN A 129 -0.82 3.06 8.19
CA GLN A 129 0.35 3.86 8.52
C GLN A 129 1.66 3.29 7.94
N PRO A 130 2.05 2.01 8.18
CA PRO A 130 3.28 1.47 7.61
C PRO A 130 3.24 1.44 6.08
N ILE A 131 2.08 1.13 5.48
CA ILE A 131 1.91 1.14 4.02
C ILE A 131 2.15 2.53 3.43
N MET A 132 1.60 3.56 4.06
CA MET A 132 1.77 4.93 3.61
C MET A 132 3.24 5.36 3.78
N LEU A 133 3.90 5.01 4.88
CA LEU A 133 5.33 5.30 5.03
C LEU A 133 6.15 4.66 3.92
N ASP A 134 5.98 3.36 3.68
CA ASP A 134 6.72 2.64 2.63
C ASP A 134 6.48 3.30 1.25
N LEU A 135 5.21 3.59 0.92
CA LEU A 135 4.86 4.24 -0.34
C LEU A 135 5.42 5.67 -0.46
N ALA A 136 5.50 6.43 0.63
CA ALA A 136 6.07 7.78 0.63
C ALA A 136 7.57 7.76 0.29
N THR A 137 8.30 6.72 0.70
CA THR A 137 9.75 6.62 0.41
C THR A 137 10.07 6.46 -1.07
N VAL A 138 9.14 5.91 -1.85
CA VAL A 138 9.33 5.60 -3.28
C VAL A 138 8.56 6.55 -4.21
N THR A 139 7.72 7.42 -3.65
CA THR A 139 6.90 8.34 -4.43
C THR A 139 7.62 9.69 -4.62
N PRO A 140 7.70 10.25 -5.84
CA PRO A 140 8.25 11.59 -6.03
C PRO A 140 7.38 12.71 -5.42
N PRO A 141 7.97 13.86 -5.03
CA PRO A 141 7.21 15.05 -4.65
C PRO A 141 6.29 15.54 -5.79
N PRO A 142 5.14 16.19 -5.46
CA PRO A 142 4.68 16.56 -4.11
C PRO A 142 3.90 15.44 -3.39
N LEU A 143 3.72 14.28 -4.02
CA LEU A 143 2.86 13.21 -3.50
C LEU A 143 3.48 12.47 -2.31
N SER A 144 4.81 12.31 -2.26
CA SER A 144 5.47 11.77 -1.06
C SER A 144 5.14 12.54 0.19
N GLU A 145 5.20 13.88 0.16
CA GLU A 145 4.87 14.72 1.33
C GLU A 145 3.43 14.53 1.80
N ILE A 146 2.50 14.34 0.86
CA ILE A 146 1.11 14.05 1.18
C ILE A 146 1.08 12.70 1.90
N ILE A 147 1.61 11.64 1.31
CA ILE A 147 1.53 10.30 1.88
C ILE A 147 2.24 10.20 3.23
N GLU A 148 3.39 10.85 3.40
CA GLU A 148 4.13 10.91 4.66
C GLU A 148 3.31 11.58 5.77
N ARG A 149 2.64 12.70 5.46
CA ARG A 149 1.72 13.36 6.40
C ARG A 149 0.47 12.53 6.68
N ALA A 150 0.02 11.72 5.73
CA ALA A 150 -1.09 10.77 5.95
C ALA A 150 -0.68 9.64 6.90
N ALA A 151 0.58 9.20 6.87
CA ALA A 151 1.09 8.22 7.81
C ALA A 151 1.18 8.79 9.23
N ASN A 152 1.56 10.07 9.36
CA ASN A 152 1.66 10.76 10.64
C ASN A 152 0.74 11.99 10.72
N PRO A 153 -0.61 11.81 10.70
CA PRO A 153 -1.51 12.94 10.80
C PRO A 153 -1.24 13.65 12.13
N PRO A 154 -1.06 14.98 12.12
CA PRO A 154 -0.87 15.72 13.36
C PRO A 154 -2.02 15.38 14.31
N ASN A 155 -1.68 15.09 15.57
CA ASN A 155 -2.68 14.90 16.61
C ASN A 155 -3.43 16.22 16.76
N TYR A 156 -4.57 16.36 16.09
CA TYR A 156 -5.51 17.46 16.34
C TYR A 156 -6.28 17.24 17.67
N SER A 157 -5.66 16.56 18.63
CA SER A 157 -6.16 16.41 20.00
C SER A 157 -5.70 17.60 20.83
N THR A 158 -6.27 18.78 20.56
CA THR A 158 -6.44 19.92 21.47
C THR A 158 -6.97 21.11 20.66
N LEU A 159 -8.28 21.18 20.45
CA LEU A 159 -9.06 22.42 20.39
C LEU A 159 -10.46 22.12 20.93
#